data_AF-A0A0D5A3Y2-F1
#
_entry.id   AF-A0A0D5A3Y2-F1
#
_cell.length_a   1.000
_cell.length_b   1.000
_cell.length_c   1.000
_cell.angle_alpha   90.00
_cell.angle_beta   90.00
_cell.angle_gamma   90.00
#
_symmetry.space_group_name_H-M   'P 1'
#
loop_
_entity.id
_entity.type
_entity.pdbx_description
1 polymer ?
#
loop_
_entity_poly.entity_id
_entity_poly.type
_entity_poly.pdbx_seq_one_letter_code
_entity_poly.pdbx_strand_id
1 'polypeptide(L)' 'MDKNTIFSLIKTECGRAKYEMLASKKGIFNRIRLYWFIVFAAIEDSNLKADD' A
#
# COMPACT_ATOMS: atom_id res chain seq x y z
N MET A 1 -3.24 -8.50 10.75
CA MET A 1 -2.28 -8.14 9.69
C MET A 1 -1.44 -7.01 10.24
N ASP A 2 -0.16 -7.25 10.44
CA ASP A 2 0.73 -6.31 11.12
C ASP A 2 1.11 -5.15 10.20
N LYS A 3 1.09 -3.90 10.69
CA LYS A 3 1.47 -2.72 9.88
C LYS A 3 2.91 -2.86 9.36
N ASN A 4 3.77 -3.55 10.10
CA ASN A 4 5.17 -3.73 9.75
C ASN A 4 5.35 -4.58 8.48
N THR A 5 4.54 -5.62 8.29
CA THR A 5 4.56 -6.45 7.07
C THR A 5 4.12 -5.65 5.84
N ILE A 6 3.13 -4.76 6.00
CA ILE A 6 2.67 -3.87 4.91
C ILE A 6 3.75 -2.87 4.52
N PHE A 7 4.42 -2.25 5.49
CA PHE A 7 5.52 -1.32 5.23
C PHE A 7 6.77 -1.99 4.65
N SER A 8 6.92 -3.30 4.84
CA SER A 8 7.95 -4.10 4.16
C SER A 8 7.59 -4.42 2.70
N LEU A 9 6.30 -4.47 2.35
CA LEU A 9 5.83 -4.66 0.98
C LEU A 9 5.79 -3.34 0.19
N ILE A 10 5.53 -2.22 0.88
CA ILE A 10 5.50 -0.89 0.31
C ILE A 10 6.80 -0.18 0.68
N LYS A 11 7.83 -0.32 -0.18
CA LYS A 11 9.15 0.30 0.07
C LYS A 11 9.16 1.81 -0.16
N THR A 12 8.24 2.31 -0.99
CA THR A 12 8.16 3.72 -1.35
C THR A 12 7.50 4.56 -0.26
N GLU A 13 8.07 5.74 0.02
CA GLU A 13 7.50 6.69 1.00
C GLU A 13 6.13 7.21 0.55
N CYS A 14 5.97 7.46 -0.76
CA CYS A 14 4.69 7.84 -1.38
C CYS A 14 3.60 6.79 -1.13
N GLY A 15 3.93 5.49 -1.23
CA GLY A 15 2.99 4.41 -0.99
C GLY A 15 2.58 4.30 0.48
N ARG A 16 3.52 4.49 1.42
CA ARG A 16 3.26 4.46 2.87
C ARG A 16 2.34 5.59 3.31
N ALA A 17 2.58 6.81 2.82
CA ALA A 17 1.72 7.95 3.09
C ALA A 17 0.28 7.71 2.57
N LYS A 18 0.16 7.16 1.36
CA LYS A 18 -1.14 6.82 0.76
C LYS A 18 -1.86 5.70 1.53
N TYR A 19 -1.13 4.70 2.02
CA TYR A 19 -1.67 3.66 2.90
C TYR A 19 -2.23 4.25 4.21
N GLU A 20 -1.47 5.10 4.91
CA GLU A 20 -1.95 5.74 6.15
C GLU A 20 -3.19 6.61 5.90
N MET A 21 -3.21 7.36 4.80
CA MET A 21 -4.35 8.19 4.39
C MET A 21 -5.61 7.36 4.07
N LEU A 22 -5.44 6.19 3.43
CA LEU A 22 -6.51 5.24 3.17
C LEU A 22 -6.94 4.50 4.44
N ALA A 23 -6.00 4.19 5.33
CA ALA A 23 -6.23 3.44 6.57
C ALA A 23 -6.99 4.26 7.62
N SER A 24 -6.80 5.58 7.58
CA SER A 24 -7.51 6.54 8.42
C SER A 24 -9.00 6.66 8.04
N LYS A 25 -9.38 6.33 6.80
CA LYS A 25 -10.78 6.35 6.35
C LYS A 25 -11.55 5.14 6.89
N LYS A 26 -12.56 5.41 7.72
CA LYS A 26 -13.42 4.39 8.34
C LYS A 26 -14.54 3.97 7.37
N GLY A 27 -14.40 2.80 6.74
CA GLY A 27 -15.43 2.21 5.87
C GLY A 27 -15.00 0.87 5.29
N ILE A 28 -15.92 -0.11 5.24
CA ILE A 28 -15.65 -1.47 4.76
C ILE A 28 -15.18 -1.45 3.30
N PHE A 29 -15.85 -0.65 2.46
CA PHE A 29 -15.48 -0.43 1.06
C PHE A 29 -14.08 0.17 0.91
N ASN A 30 -13.72 1.08 1.81
CA ASN A 30 -12.44 1.77 1.80
C ASN A 30 -11.29 0.84 2.24
N ARG A 31 -11.55 -0.08 3.16
CA ARG A 31 -10.63 -1.17 3.53
C ARG A 31 -10.38 -2.14 2.37
N ILE A 32 -11.42 -2.52 1.63
CA ILE A 32 -11.28 -3.40 0.46
C ILE A 32 -10.40 -2.73 -0.59
N ARG A 33 -10.66 -1.45 -0.90
CA ARG A 33 -9.83 -0.67 -1.83
C ARG A 33 -8.37 -0.54 -1.35
N LEU A 34 -8.18 -0.40 -0.04
CA LEU A 34 -6.85 -0.32 0.56
C LEU A 34 -6.09 -1.65 0.47
N TYR A 35 -6.77 -2.77 0.74
CA TYR A 35 -6.19 -4.10 0.56
C TYR A 35 -5.82 -4.35 -0.90
N TRP A 36 -6.71 -4.00 -1.83
CA TRP A 36 -6.46 -4.06 -3.26
C TRP A 36 -5.25 -3.21 -3.66
N PHE A 37 -5.14 -1.99 -3.11
CA PHE A 37 -3.99 -1.12 -3.32
C PHE A 37 -2.68 -1.75 -2.83
N ILE A 38 -2.66 -2.37 -1.64
CA ILE A 38 -1.47 -3.06 -1.14
C ILE A 38 -1.08 -4.22 -2.05
N VAL A 39 -2.05 -5.03 -2.49
CA VAL A 39 -1.79 -6.18 -3.36
C VAL A 39 -1.18 -5.71 -4.68
N PHE A 40 -1.75 -4.69 -5.31
CA PHE A 40 -1.20 -4.10 -6.54
C PHE A 40 0.17 -3.45 -6.30
N ALA A 41 0.32 -2.66 -5.23
CA ALA A 41 1.57 -2.02 -4.88
C ALA A 41 2.68 -3.05 -4.61
N ALA A 42 2.39 -4.17 -3.95
CA ALA A 42 3.36 -5.23 -3.71
C ALA A 42 3.77 -5.96 -5.02
N ILE A 43 2.84 -6.12 -5.96
CA ILE A 43 3.10 -6.68 -7.29
C ILE A 43 3.96 -5.70 -8.11
N GLU A 44 3.63 -4.41 -8.04
CA GLU A 44 4.31 -3.32 -8.76
C GLU A 44 5.70 -3.01 -8.18
N ASP A 45 5.90 -3.13 -6.86
CA ASP A 45 7.21 -2.98 -6.20
C ASP A 45 8.19 -4.09 -6.63
N SER A 46 7.69 -5.21 -7.18
CA SER A 46 8.55 -6.20 -7.87
C SER A 46 8.83 -5.84 -9.34
N ASN A 47 8.10 -4.89 -9.92
CA ASN A 47 8.29 -4.40 -11.30
C ASN A 47 9.04 -3.06 -11.39
N LEU A 48 9.06 -2.21 -10.35
CA LEU A 48 9.82 -0.95 -10.36
C LEU A 48 11.31 -1.16 -10.06
N LYS A 49 12.03 -1.68 -11.04
CA LYS A 49 13.28 -1.07 -11.49
C LYS A 49 12.95 -0.34 -12.81
N ALA A 50 13.31 0.93 -12.90
CA ALA A 50 12.95 1.92 -13.95
C ALA A 50 11.57 2.56 -13.69
N ASP A 51 11.41 3.88 -13.62
CA ASP A 51 12.20 4.99 -14.14
C ASP A 51 11.95 6.24 -13.24
N ASP A 52 12.90 7.17 -13.30
CA ASP A 52 13.03 8.50 -12.65
C ASP A 52 11.73 9.25 -12.25
#